data_AF-A0A8H6KQW2-F1
#
_entry.id   AF-A0A8H6KQW2-F1
#
_cell.length_a   1.000
_cell.length_b   1.000
_cell.length_c   1.000
_cell.angle_alpha   90.00
_cell.angle_beta   90.00
_cell.angle_gamma   90.00
#
_symmetry.space_group_name_H-M   'P 1'
#
loop_
_entity.id
_entity.type
_entity.pdbx_description
1 polymer ?
#
loop_
_entity_poly.entity_id
_entity_poly.type
_entity_poly.pdbx_seq_one_letter_code
_entity_poly.pdbx_strand_id
1 'polypeptide(L)'
;MHFFTALSVALAPALVAAQVKGSAYGFAKGVTGGGSAKAAAPKDIKELASWLSDSTPRVILIDKTFNFLGSEGSATEKGCTKKTCTMAQGGQDYIGTLNCGGSDMSPAQVKFDKAGTTPLVVGSNKSIVGVGAKGVLQGKGLRLPKTSKNVIIQNIHITNLNPRSVWGGDGLQLEGNDGVWVDHCKFSKIGRMFIVSHYDASRLTISNTEFDGTTTTSATCNNNHYWTVMFIGKGDKITLDRNHWHTLSGRAPKLGQDGVTTTVQASNNYFANMNGHAFDVYSGTSALLEG
;
A
#
# COMPACT_ATOMS: atom_id res chain seq x y z
N MET A 1 36.97 14.27 51.07
CA MET A 1 36.71 13.07 50.24
C MET A 1 35.54 13.39 49.33
N HIS A 2 35.73 13.26 48.02
CA HIS A 2 34.78 13.69 46.99
C HIS A 2 33.58 12.73 46.93
N PHE A 3 32.37 13.28 47.04
CA PHE A 3 31.13 12.56 46.75
C PHE A 3 30.96 12.46 45.23
N PHE A 4 30.99 11.24 44.70
CA PHE A 4 30.58 10.96 43.33
C PHE A 4 29.06 10.81 43.28
N THR A 5 28.37 11.81 42.73
CA THR A 5 26.96 11.72 42.37
C THR A 5 26.84 10.88 41.10
N ALA A 6 26.39 9.64 41.22
CA ALA A 6 26.08 8.80 40.07
C ALA A 6 24.83 9.36 39.36
N LEU A 7 25.02 9.88 38.15
CA LEU A 7 23.93 10.33 37.29
C LEU A 7 23.29 9.09 36.62
N SER A 8 22.16 8.65 37.15
CA SER A 8 21.34 7.59 36.56
C SER A 8 20.72 8.10 35.26
N VAL A 9 21.31 7.78 34.11
CA VAL A 9 20.67 7.99 32.81
C VAL A 9 19.53 6.98 32.67
N ALA A 10 18.30 7.42 32.95
CA ALA A 10 17.12 6.63 32.67
C ALA A 10 17.00 6.43 31.15
N LEU A 11 17.25 5.21 30.66
CA LEU A 11 16.80 4.81 29.33
C LEU A 11 15.27 4.90 29.32
N ALA A 12 14.73 5.97 28.72
CA ALA A 12 13.32 6.00 28.37
C ALA A 12 13.02 4.79 27.47
N PRO A 13 12.03 3.94 27.80
CA PRO A 13 11.73 2.77 27.00
C PRO A 13 11.31 3.23 25.59
N ALA A 14 11.90 2.62 24.56
CA ALA A 14 11.65 2.91 23.15
C ALA A 14 10.16 2.85 22.72
N LEU A 15 9.24 2.41 23.60
CA LEU A 15 7.80 2.46 23.40
C LEU A 15 7.22 3.88 23.31
N VAL A 16 7.88 4.91 23.85
CA VAL A 16 7.40 6.31 23.75
C VAL A 16 7.59 6.87 22.33
N ALA A 17 8.44 6.26 21.51
CA ALA A 17 8.84 6.79 20.21
C ALA A 17 7.90 6.40 19.04
N ALA A 18 7.00 5.43 19.23
CA ALA A 18 6.12 4.93 18.18
C ALA A 18 4.65 5.20 18.54
N GLN A 19 4.22 6.42 18.25
CA GLN A 19 2.81 6.81 18.22
C GLN A 19 2.55 7.49 16.88
N VAL A 20 1.27 7.68 16.55
CA VAL A 20 0.88 8.52 15.43
C VAL A 20 1.49 9.91 15.63
N LYS A 21 2.22 10.39 14.62
CA LYS A 21 2.80 11.73 14.59
C LYS A 21 2.00 12.63 13.65
N GLY A 22 1.75 13.87 14.08
CA GLY A 22 0.92 14.81 13.33
C GLY A 22 -0.56 14.45 13.37
N SER A 23 -1.34 15.05 12.46
CA SER A 23 -2.78 14.83 12.35
C SER A 23 -3.22 14.72 10.90
N ALA A 24 -4.25 13.91 10.65
CA ALA A 24 -4.83 13.78 9.32
C ALA A 24 -5.46 15.11 8.87
N TYR A 25 -5.29 15.43 7.59
CA TYR A 25 -5.81 16.62 6.93
C TYR A 25 -6.47 16.23 5.61
N GLY A 26 -6.78 17.22 4.76
CA GLY A 26 -7.46 16.98 3.48
C GLY A 26 -8.78 16.24 3.67
N PHE A 27 -9.08 15.30 2.78
CA PHE A 27 -10.30 14.50 2.88
C PHE A 27 -10.32 13.53 4.06
N ALA A 28 -9.17 13.18 4.67
CA ALA A 28 -9.11 12.36 5.88
C ALA A 28 -9.08 13.18 7.18
N LYS A 29 -9.30 14.50 7.13
CA LYS A 29 -9.30 15.36 8.31
C LYS A 29 -10.20 14.79 9.43
N GLY A 30 -9.66 14.74 10.64
CA GLY A 30 -10.36 14.26 11.84
C GLY A 30 -10.23 12.76 12.13
N VAL A 31 -9.54 11.99 11.27
CA VAL A 31 -9.18 10.59 11.58
C VAL A 31 -8.24 10.54 12.79
N THR A 32 -8.54 9.65 13.73
CA THR A 32 -7.82 9.42 14.99
C THR A 32 -7.25 8.01 15.13
N GLY A 33 -7.68 7.07 14.27
CA GLY A 33 -7.24 5.68 14.31
C GLY A 33 -7.62 4.99 15.62
N GLY A 34 -6.63 4.36 16.27
CA GLY A 34 -6.77 3.76 17.60
C GLY A 34 -6.86 4.76 18.76
N GLY A 35 -6.75 6.07 18.48
CA GLY A 35 -6.85 7.13 19.49
C GLY A 35 -5.81 6.99 20.60
N SER A 36 -6.27 7.03 21.85
CA SER A 36 -5.43 6.91 23.06
C SER A 36 -5.20 5.47 23.53
N ALA A 37 -5.57 4.46 22.73
CA ALA A 37 -5.31 3.06 23.08
C ALA A 37 -3.81 2.85 23.33
N LYS A 38 -3.48 2.03 24.34
CA LYS A 38 -2.08 1.72 24.66
C LYS A 38 -1.41 1.04 23.46
N ALA A 39 -0.31 1.63 23.01
CA ALA A 39 0.49 1.08 21.92
C ALA A 39 1.08 -0.30 22.30
N ALA A 40 0.97 -1.26 21.39
CA ALA A 40 1.50 -2.60 21.57
C ALA A 40 2.01 -3.18 20.25
N ALA A 41 3.07 -3.98 20.32
CA ALA A 41 3.61 -4.71 19.16
C ALA A 41 3.08 -6.15 19.16
N PRO A 42 2.55 -6.66 18.03
CA PRO A 42 2.23 -8.08 17.90
C PRO A 42 3.49 -8.93 17.98
N LYS A 43 3.39 -10.10 18.61
CA LYS A 43 4.50 -11.04 18.74
C LYS A 43 4.85 -11.69 17.40
N ASP A 44 3.84 -12.00 16.58
CA ASP A 44 3.94 -12.75 15.33
C ASP A 44 2.87 -12.33 14.30
N ILE A 45 2.94 -12.92 13.10
CA ILE A 45 2.02 -12.63 11.98
C ILE A 45 0.56 -12.99 12.27
N LYS A 46 0.29 -13.97 13.15
CA LYS A 46 -1.07 -14.40 13.49
C LYS A 46 -1.71 -13.39 14.44
N GLU A 47 -0.95 -12.94 15.43
CA GLU A 47 -1.41 -11.90 16.35
C GLU A 47 -1.60 -10.56 15.62
N LEU A 48 -0.71 -10.21 14.69
CA LEU A 48 -0.90 -9.05 13.82
C LEU A 48 -2.23 -9.13 13.06
N ALA A 49 -2.50 -10.26 12.36
CA ALA A 49 -3.75 -10.44 11.62
C ALA A 49 -4.99 -10.37 12.53
N SER A 50 -4.92 -10.94 13.73
CA SER A 50 -5.99 -10.87 14.72
C SER A 50 -6.25 -9.44 15.18
N TRP A 51 -5.21 -8.69 15.57
CA TRP A 51 -5.35 -7.33 16.05
C TRP A 51 -5.79 -6.35 14.96
N LEU A 52 -5.38 -6.57 13.71
CA LEU A 52 -5.84 -5.74 12.59
C LEU A 52 -7.34 -5.88 12.35
N SER A 53 -7.88 -7.10 12.49
CA SER A 53 -9.25 -7.43 12.07
C SER A 53 -10.30 -7.31 13.18
N ASP A 54 -9.90 -7.27 14.46
CA ASP A 54 -10.85 -7.20 15.56
C ASP A 54 -11.60 -5.85 15.67
N SER A 55 -12.58 -5.81 16.56
CA SER A 55 -13.38 -4.61 16.84
C SER A 55 -12.76 -3.66 17.87
N THR A 56 -11.62 -4.01 18.47
CA THR A 56 -10.99 -3.21 19.52
C THR A 56 -10.23 -2.03 18.91
N PRO A 57 -10.40 -0.78 19.40
CA PRO A 57 -9.52 0.31 19.01
C PRO A 57 -8.07 0.00 19.40
N ARG A 58 -7.13 0.09 18.46
CA ARG A 58 -5.72 -0.31 18.71
C ARG A 58 -4.72 0.64 18.08
N VAL A 59 -3.63 0.87 18.81
CA VAL A 59 -2.37 1.37 18.26
C VAL A 59 -1.40 0.19 18.15
N ILE A 60 -1.23 -0.31 16.92
CA ILE A 60 -0.47 -1.51 16.57
C ILE A 60 0.90 -1.08 16.08
N LEU A 61 1.94 -1.48 16.81
CA LEU A 61 3.33 -1.18 16.48
C LEU A 61 3.90 -2.25 15.55
N ILE A 62 4.40 -1.82 14.40
CA ILE A 62 5.18 -2.66 13.49
C ILE A 62 6.66 -2.42 13.84
N ASP A 63 7.16 -3.20 14.80
CA ASP A 63 8.48 -3.03 15.42
C ASP A 63 9.60 -3.89 14.78
N LYS A 64 9.21 -4.71 13.81
CA LYS A 64 10.05 -5.65 13.07
C LYS A 64 9.46 -5.90 11.69
N THR A 65 10.18 -6.66 10.87
CA THR A 65 9.61 -7.24 9.65
C THR A 65 8.64 -8.36 10.01
N PHE A 66 7.36 -8.16 9.69
CA PHE A 66 6.38 -9.25 9.67
C PHE A 66 6.43 -9.90 8.28
N ASN A 67 7.15 -11.02 8.21
CA ASN A 67 7.37 -11.77 6.98
C ASN A 67 6.27 -12.85 6.78
N PHE A 68 5.50 -12.71 5.72
CA PHE A 68 4.44 -13.63 5.30
C PHE A 68 4.84 -14.55 4.14
N LEU A 69 6.06 -14.40 3.60
CA LEU A 69 6.53 -15.26 2.51
C LEU A 69 6.53 -16.73 2.96
N GLY A 70 5.94 -17.60 2.14
CA GLY A 70 5.81 -19.03 2.40
C GLY A 70 4.80 -19.39 3.48
N SER A 71 4.20 -18.43 4.20
CA SER A 71 3.34 -18.72 5.36
C SER A 71 2.06 -19.45 4.98
N GLU A 72 1.62 -19.33 3.73
CA GLU A 72 0.45 -20.01 3.17
C GLU A 72 0.82 -21.03 2.10
N GLY A 73 2.11 -21.19 1.78
CA GLY A 73 2.62 -22.05 0.70
C GLY A 73 2.44 -21.44 -0.71
N SER A 74 2.77 -22.22 -1.74
CA SER A 74 2.68 -21.79 -3.14
C SER A 74 1.52 -22.45 -3.90
N ALA A 75 1.08 -21.82 -4.98
CA ALA A 75 0.17 -22.38 -5.97
C ALA A 75 0.74 -22.26 -7.39
N THR A 76 0.24 -23.07 -8.32
CA THR A 76 0.51 -22.96 -9.75
C THR A 76 -0.82 -22.93 -10.48
N GLU A 77 -1.08 -21.89 -11.27
CA GLU A 77 -2.33 -21.71 -12.00
C GLU A 77 -2.08 -21.44 -13.48
N LYS A 78 -3.12 -21.68 -14.31
CA LYS A 78 -3.12 -21.23 -15.70
C LYS A 78 -3.09 -19.71 -15.73
N GLY A 79 -2.25 -19.17 -16.61
CA GLY A 79 -2.08 -17.74 -16.81
C GLY A 79 -1.54 -17.45 -18.20
N CYS A 80 -0.86 -16.31 -18.33
CA CYS A 80 -0.22 -15.91 -19.59
C CYS A 80 0.93 -14.93 -19.37
N THR A 81 1.70 -14.75 -20.44
CA THR A 81 2.78 -13.75 -20.57
C THR A 81 2.58 -12.97 -21.86
N LYS A 82 3.13 -11.76 -21.94
CA LYS A 82 3.16 -11.00 -23.19
C LYS A 82 4.24 -11.57 -24.13
N LYS A 83 3.96 -11.61 -25.43
CA LYS A 83 4.92 -12.03 -26.46
C LYS A 83 5.95 -10.94 -26.74
N THR A 84 5.53 -9.67 -26.71
CA THR A 84 6.41 -8.50 -26.92
C THR A 84 7.22 -8.11 -25.69
N CYS A 85 6.80 -8.54 -24.51
CA CYS A 85 7.43 -8.23 -23.23
C CYS A 85 7.50 -9.51 -22.39
N THR A 86 8.41 -10.40 -22.80
CA THR A 86 8.55 -11.73 -22.20
C THR A 86 9.20 -11.66 -20.82
N MET A 87 9.03 -12.70 -20.00
CA MET A 87 9.70 -12.81 -18.69
C MET A 87 11.24 -12.71 -18.80
N ALA A 88 11.83 -13.24 -19.88
CA ALA A 88 13.28 -13.18 -20.10
C ALA A 88 13.78 -11.74 -20.36
N GLN A 89 12.89 -10.84 -20.80
CA GLN A 89 13.17 -9.42 -21.03
C GLN A 89 12.79 -8.54 -19.84
N GLY A 90 12.46 -9.12 -18.68
CA GLY A 90 11.96 -8.38 -17.53
C GLY A 90 10.47 -8.06 -17.59
N GLY A 91 9.69 -8.84 -18.34
CA GLY A 91 8.23 -8.80 -18.33
C GLY A 91 7.62 -9.38 -17.04
N GLN A 92 6.32 -9.16 -16.86
CA GLN A 92 5.52 -9.84 -15.83
C GLN A 92 4.65 -10.94 -16.44
N ASP A 93 4.34 -11.96 -15.63
CA ASP A 93 3.30 -12.93 -15.94
C ASP A 93 1.98 -12.53 -15.26
N TYR A 94 0.88 -13.09 -15.74
CA TYR A 94 -0.47 -12.79 -15.27
C TYR A 94 -1.08 -14.07 -14.72
N ILE A 95 -1.41 -14.08 -13.42
CA ILE A 95 -2.14 -15.19 -12.79
C ILE A 95 -3.60 -15.16 -13.27
N GLY A 96 -4.14 -16.33 -13.60
CA GLY A 96 -5.49 -16.47 -14.14
C GLY A 96 -5.61 -16.08 -15.61
N THR A 97 -6.79 -16.29 -16.19
CA THR A 97 -7.03 -16.14 -17.64
C THR A 97 -7.65 -14.80 -18.06
N LEU A 98 -7.98 -13.93 -17.09
CA LEU A 98 -8.71 -12.67 -17.32
C LEU A 98 -8.05 -11.78 -18.38
N ASN A 99 -6.72 -11.72 -18.40
CA ASN A 99 -5.96 -10.87 -19.32
C ASN A 99 -5.32 -11.66 -20.47
N CYS A 100 -5.70 -12.92 -20.70
CA CYS A 100 -4.99 -13.80 -21.63
C CYS A 100 -5.60 -13.89 -23.03
N GLY A 101 -6.71 -13.19 -23.29
CA GLY A 101 -7.40 -13.24 -24.59
C GLY A 101 -6.79 -12.37 -25.69
N GLY A 102 -5.81 -11.51 -25.38
CA GLY A 102 -5.19 -10.60 -26.35
C GLY A 102 -4.26 -11.32 -27.35
N SER A 103 -4.13 -10.77 -28.56
CA SER A 103 -3.24 -11.32 -29.60
C SER A 103 -1.76 -11.36 -29.20
N ASP A 104 -1.33 -10.43 -28.34
CA ASP A 104 0.01 -10.36 -27.75
C ASP A 104 0.19 -11.28 -26.53
N MET A 105 -0.79 -12.12 -26.17
CA MET A 105 -0.70 -13.00 -25.01
C MET A 105 -0.37 -14.43 -25.43
N SER A 106 0.50 -15.08 -24.66
CA SER A 106 0.83 -16.50 -24.75
C SER A 106 0.46 -17.22 -23.45
N PRO A 107 -0.28 -18.34 -23.49
CA PRO A 107 -0.60 -19.13 -22.30
C PRO A 107 0.65 -19.59 -21.55
N ALA A 108 0.57 -19.64 -20.22
CA ALA A 108 1.63 -20.06 -19.34
C ALA A 108 1.09 -20.75 -18.07
N GLN A 109 1.97 -21.43 -17.33
CA GLN A 109 1.72 -21.85 -15.95
C GLN A 109 2.44 -20.87 -15.02
N VAL A 110 1.71 -20.25 -14.09
CA VAL A 110 2.23 -19.22 -13.20
C VAL A 110 2.27 -19.75 -11.77
N LYS A 111 3.48 -19.87 -11.21
CA LYS A 111 3.70 -20.26 -9.82
C LYS A 111 3.85 -19.04 -8.90
N PHE A 112 3.09 -18.95 -7.82
CA PHE A 112 3.13 -17.79 -6.94
C PHE A 112 2.99 -18.18 -5.47
N ASP A 113 3.37 -17.24 -4.58
CA ASP A 113 3.14 -17.37 -3.15
C ASP A 113 1.69 -16.98 -2.82
N LYS A 114 0.94 -17.87 -2.17
CA LYS A 114 -0.49 -17.63 -1.89
C LYS A 114 -0.68 -16.47 -0.90
N ALA A 115 0.27 -16.22 -0.01
CA ALA A 115 0.12 -15.18 1.01
C ALA A 115 -0.04 -13.79 0.39
N GLY A 116 0.57 -13.53 -0.78
CA GLY A 116 0.44 -12.26 -1.48
C GLY A 116 -0.96 -12.02 -2.06
N THR A 117 -1.72 -13.08 -2.33
CA THR A 117 -3.05 -13.00 -2.95
C THR A 117 -4.19 -12.84 -1.93
N THR A 118 -3.92 -13.07 -0.65
CA THR A 118 -4.89 -12.98 0.44
C THR A 118 -4.52 -11.78 1.33
N PRO A 119 -5.17 -10.61 1.28
CA PRO A 119 -4.75 -9.46 2.09
C PRO A 119 -5.14 -9.62 3.57
N LEU A 120 -4.40 -8.94 4.47
CA LEU A 120 -4.78 -8.79 5.87
C LEU A 120 -5.99 -7.85 6.00
N VAL A 121 -7.06 -8.31 6.65
CA VAL A 121 -8.24 -7.48 6.88
C VAL A 121 -7.97 -6.50 8.01
N VAL A 122 -8.24 -5.22 7.77
CA VAL A 122 -8.10 -4.15 8.76
C VAL A 122 -9.48 -3.60 9.09
N GLY A 123 -9.92 -3.79 10.34
CA GLY A 123 -11.17 -3.24 10.86
C GLY A 123 -11.08 -1.75 11.20
N SER A 124 -12.13 -1.22 11.83
CA SER A 124 -12.20 0.19 12.24
C SER A 124 -11.31 0.53 13.44
N ASN A 125 -11.01 1.82 13.59
CA ASN A 125 -10.30 2.40 14.74
C ASN A 125 -8.90 1.78 14.97
N LYS A 126 -8.11 1.71 13.91
CA LYS A 126 -6.74 1.16 13.94
C LYS A 126 -5.73 2.24 13.62
N SER A 127 -4.67 2.33 14.42
CA SER A 127 -3.44 3.04 14.07
C SER A 127 -2.34 2.00 13.88
N ILE A 128 -1.85 1.83 12.66
CA ILE A 128 -0.76 0.91 12.31
C ILE A 128 0.49 1.75 12.13
N VAL A 129 1.45 1.66 13.06
CA VAL A 129 2.58 2.60 13.15
C VAL A 129 3.90 1.84 13.18
N GLY A 130 4.80 2.11 12.24
CA GLY A 130 6.14 1.50 12.27
C GLY A 130 7.08 2.15 13.28
N VAL A 131 7.97 1.35 13.86
CA VAL A 131 8.97 1.80 14.85
C VAL A 131 10.30 2.08 14.16
N GLY A 132 10.65 3.37 14.03
CA GLY A 132 11.86 3.78 13.31
C GLY A 132 11.85 3.24 11.87
N ALA A 133 12.96 2.64 11.43
CA ALA A 133 13.07 2.03 10.11
C ALA A 133 12.72 0.52 10.07
N LYS A 134 12.17 -0.04 11.15
CA LYS A 134 11.94 -1.50 11.28
C LYS A 134 10.56 -1.96 10.78
N GLY A 135 9.63 -1.04 10.59
CA GLY A 135 8.23 -1.36 10.31
C GLY A 135 8.01 -1.87 8.89
N VAL A 136 8.05 -3.19 8.68
CA VAL A 136 7.90 -3.80 7.35
C VAL A 136 6.82 -4.88 7.35
N LEU A 137 5.91 -4.81 6.39
CA LEU A 137 5.02 -5.91 6.02
C LEU A 137 5.55 -6.52 4.71
N GLN A 138 6.07 -7.74 4.80
CA GLN A 138 6.69 -8.42 3.66
C GLN A 138 5.83 -9.60 3.20
N GLY A 139 5.51 -9.65 1.91
CA GLY A 139 4.80 -10.79 1.31
C GLY A 139 3.27 -10.73 1.38
N LYS A 140 2.69 -9.72 2.05
CA LYS A 140 1.23 -9.60 2.21
C LYS A 140 0.79 -8.15 2.36
N GLY A 141 -0.32 -7.80 1.73
CA GLY A 141 -0.90 -6.46 1.75
C GLY A 141 -2.02 -6.30 2.78
N LEU A 142 -2.66 -5.14 2.77
CA LEU A 142 -3.79 -4.78 3.63
C LEU A 142 -5.07 -4.63 2.81
N ARG A 143 -6.22 -4.96 3.41
CA ARG A 143 -7.55 -4.71 2.86
C ARG A 143 -8.44 -4.06 3.91
N LEU A 144 -8.96 -2.89 3.58
CA LEU A 144 -9.95 -2.15 4.37
C LEU A 144 -11.30 -2.33 3.70
N PRO A 145 -12.14 -3.27 4.17
CA PRO A 145 -13.49 -3.44 3.65
C PRO A 145 -14.35 -2.19 3.88
N LYS A 146 -15.52 -2.15 3.23
CA LYS A 146 -16.54 -1.09 3.39
C LYS A 146 -16.92 -0.78 4.84
N THR A 147 -16.79 -1.77 5.73
CA THR A 147 -17.08 -1.64 7.16
C THR A 147 -16.00 -0.90 7.93
N SER A 148 -14.82 -0.69 7.34
CA SER A 148 -13.67 -0.06 7.98
C SER A 148 -13.75 1.45 7.91
N LYS A 149 -13.59 2.08 9.08
CA LYS A 149 -13.59 3.53 9.25
C LYS A 149 -12.51 3.94 10.23
N ASN A 150 -12.05 5.18 10.12
CA ASN A 150 -11.12 5.78 11.07
C ASN A 150 -9.83 4.94 11.21
N VAL A 151 -9.02 4.88 10.16
CA VAL A 151 -7.77 4.11 10.14
C VAL A 151 -6.58 5.01 9.80
N ILE A 152 -5.49 4.86 10.56
CA ILE A 152 -4.19 5.49 10.29
C ILE A 152 -3.18 4.40 9.96
N ILE A 153 -2.43 4.59 8.89
CA ILE A 153 -1.32 3.74 8.47
C ILE A 153 -0.12 4.67 8.33
N GLN A 154 0.86 4.56 9.24
CA GLN A 154 1.97 5.51 9.30
C GLN A 154 3.33 4.82 9.44
N ASN A 155 4.32 5.28 8.68
CA ASN A 155 5.72 4.87 8.82
C ASN A 155 5.95 3.36 8.64
N ILE A 156 5.26 2.72 7.69
CA ILE A 156 5.48 1.30 7.36
C ILE A 156 5.89 1.12 5.89
N HIS A 157 6.63 0.05 5.63
CA HIS A 157 6.98 -0.40 4.29
C HIS A 157 6.20 -1.66 3.93
N ILE A 158 5.38 -1.61 2.88
CA ILE A 158 4.67 -2.79 2.33
C ILE A 158 5.41 -3.25 1.07
N THR A 159 5.92 -4.47 1.07
CA THR A 159 6.87 -4.92 0.03
C THR A 159 6.91 -6.41 -0.24
N ASN A 160 7.43 -6.76 -1.42
CA ASN A 160 7.73 -8.12 -1.86
C ASN A 160 6.50 -9.04 -1.94
N LEU A 161 5.43 -8.56 -2.58
CA LEU A 161 4.19 -9.32 -2.81
C LEU A 161 4.21 -9.81 -4.25
N ASN A 162 4.77 -11.01 -4.51
CA ASN A 162 4.83 -11.61 -5.85
C ASN A 162 5.20 -10.61 -6.98
N PRO A 163 6.33 -9.88 -6.89
CA PRO A 163 6.65 -8.75 -7.80
C PRO A 163 6.63 -9.08 -9.30
N ARG A 164 6.87 -10.35 -9.66
CA ARG A 164 6.88 -10.81 -11.05
C ARG A 164 5.49 -11.08 -11.65
N SER A 165 4.46 -11.14 -10.83
CA SER A 165 3.15 -11.67 -11.21
C SER A 165 2.05 -10.63 -11.00
N VAL A 166 1.46 -10.17 -12.10
CA VAL A 166 0.19 -9.44 -12.07
C VAL A 166 -0.87 -10.36 -11.49
N TRP A 167 -1.74 -9.79 -10.66
CA TRP A 167 -2.69 -10.51 -9.78
C TRP A 167 -2.04 -11.27 -8.62
N GLY A 168 -0.72 -11.18 -8.44
CA GLY A 168 0.00 -11.79 -7.32
C GLY A 168 -0.20 -11.08 -5.98
N GLY A 169 -0.81 -9.91 -5.98
CA GLY A 169 -1.14 -9.15 -4.77
C GLY A 169 -1.18 -7.65 -4.99
N ASP A 170 -1.90 -6.97 -4.09
CA ASP A 170 -1.95 -5.51 -3.98
C ASP A 170 -1.50 -5.09 -2.58
N GLY A 171 -0.82 -3.94 -2.47
CA GLY A 171 -0.28 -3.43 -1.22
C GLY A 171 -1.35 -2.96 -0.23
N LEU A 172 -2.24 -2.08 -0.68
CA LEU A 172 -3.36 -1.56 0.08
C LEU A 172 -4.63 -1.55 -0.78
N GLN A 173 -5.62 -2.30 -0.33
CA GLN A 173 -6.94 -2.37 -0.94
C GLN A 173 -7.92 -1.61 -0.05
N LEU A 174 -8.64 -0.67 -0.64
CA LEU A 174 -9.69 0.13 -0.04
C LEU A 174 -10.98 -0.31 -0.74
N GLU A 175 -12.02 -0.68 -0.01
CA GLU A 175 -13.25 -1.23 -0.60
C GLU A 175 -14.48 -0.49 -0.04
N GLY A 176 -14.47 0.84 -0.10
CA GLY A 176 -15.58 1.67 0.37
C GLY A 176 -15.45 2.19 1.80
N ASN A 177 -14.23 2.37 2.30
CA ASN A 177 -13.97 2.83 3.66
C ASN A 177 -14.23 4.33 3.85
N ASP A 178 -14.37 4.76 5.11
CA ASP A 178 -14.55 6.17 5.45
C ASP A 178 -13.49 6.66 6.45
N GLY A 179 -12.61 7.56 5.97
CA GLY A 179 -11.55 8.17 6.78
C GLY A 179 -10.34 7.26 6.94
N VAL A 180 -9.43 7.32 5.97
CA VAL A 180 -8.12 6.65 6.01
C VAL A 180 -7.00 7.66 5.80
N TRP A 181 -6.00 7.63 6.68
CA TRP A 181 -4.79 8.43 6.52
C TRP A 181 -3.57 7.52 6.34
N VAL A 182 -2.95 7.59 5.17
CA VAL A 182 -1.70 6.91 4.85
C VAL A 182 -0.59 7.95 4.86
N ASP A 183 0.39 7.81 5.75
CA ASP A 183 1.42 8.84 5.94
C ASP A 183 2.81 8.23 6.12
N HIS A 184 3.84 8.82 5.52
CA HIS A 184 5.23 8.34 5.64
C HIS A 184 5.40 6.84 5.33
N CYS A 185 4.55 6.29 4.45
CA CYS A 185 4.66 4.88 4.08
C CYS A 185 5.62 4.72 2.89
N LYS A 186 6.05 3.47 2.65
CA LYS A 186 6.73 3.08 1.42
C LYS A 186 6.02 1.89 0.79
N PHE A 187 5.87 1.90 -0.53
CA PHE A 187 5.38 0.78 -1.32
C PHE A 187 6.43 0.42 -2.38
N SER A 188 6.75 -0.87 -2.52
CA SER A 188 7.73 -1.34 -3.52
C SER A 188 7.59 -2.83 -3.80
N LYS A 189 8.02 -3.31 -4.97
CA LYS A 189 8.10 -4.76 -5.28
C LYS A 189 6.79 -5.51 -5.03
N ILE A 190 5.69 -4.98 -5.55
CA ILE A 190 4.34 -5.56 -5.46
C ILE A 190 3.92 -5.97 -6.87
N GLY A 191 3.30 -7.13 -7.03
CA GLY A 191 2.98 -7.70 -8.34
C GLY A 191 1.99 -6.86 -9.15
N ARG A 192 1.01 -6.26 -8.47
CA ARG A 192 0.02 -5.36 -9.08
C ARG A 192 -0.04 -4.03 -8.31
N MET A 193 -1.19 -3.61 -7.78
CA MET A 193 -1.39 -2.24 -7.30
C MET A 193 -0.60 -1.97 -6.03
N PHE A 194 0.09 -0.83 -5.94
CA PHE A 194 0.51 -0.34 -4.63
C PHE A 194 -0.71 0.03 -3.79
N ILE A 195 -1.65 0.80 -4.36
CA ILE A 195 -2.92 1.15 -3.72
C ILE A 195 -4.09 1.07 -4.71
N VAL A 196 -5.23 0.52 -4.30
CA VAL A 196 -6.45 0.43 -5.12
C VAL A 196 -7.72 0.66 -4.30
N SER A 197 -8.66 1.47 -4.79
CA SER A 197 -9.97 1.72 -4.13
C SER A 197 -11.13 0.82 -4.56
N HIS A 198 -10.87 -0.08 -5.51
CA HIS A 198 -11.91 -0.92 -6.11
C HIS A 198 -13.13 -0.07 -6.49
N TYR A 199 -14.35 -0.50 -6.20
CA TYR A 199 -15.54 0.07 -6.84
C TYR A 199 -16.41 0.96 -5.92
N ASP A 200 -16.27 0.82 -4.60
CA ASP A 200 -17.04 1.60 -3.62
C ASP A 200 -16.25 2.85 -3.16
N ALA A 201 -16.99 3.94 -2.89
CA ALA A 201 -16.43 5.24 -2.51
C ALA A 201 -15.54 5.16 -1.27
N SER A 202 -14.29 5.59 -1.40
CA SER A 202 -13.32 5.68 -0.33
C SER A 202 -12.93 7.14 -0.07
N ARG A 203 -12.81 7.51 1.20
CA ARG A 203 -12.36 8.85 1.63
C ARG A 203 -11.00 8.77 2.33
N LEU A 204 -9.98 9.38 1.75
CA LEU A 204 -8.60 9.23 2.23
C LEU A 204 -7.68 10.42 1.97
N THR A 205 -6.56 10.41 2.68
CA THR A 205 -5.40 11.25 2.45
C THR A 205 -4.15 10.39 2.45
N ILE A 206 -3.33 10.57 1.42
CA ILE A 206 -2.03 9.94 1.27
C ILE A 206 -1.00 11.05 1.28
N SER A 207 -0.13 11.04 2.28
CA SER A 207 0.86 12.09 2.49
C SER A 207 2.26 11.55 2.73
N ASN A 208 3.28 12.29 2.30
CA ASN A 208 4.70 12.00 2.58
C ASN A 208 5.09 10.54 2.25
N THR A 209 4.39 9.89 1.31
CA THR A 209 4.53 8.46 1.03
C THR A 209 5.40 8.26 -0.20
N GLU A 210 6.28 7.26 -0.14
CA GLU A 210 7.16 6.87 -1.24
C GLU A 210 6.55 5.71 -2.03
N PHE A 211 6.41 5.91 -3.33
CA PHE A 211 6.05 4.89 -4.31
C PHE A 211 7.29 4.57 -5.14
N ASP A 212 8.01 3.53 -4.70
CA ASP A 212 9.26 3.07 -5.31
C ASP A 212 8.98 1.96 -6.32
N GLY A 213 8.98 2.35 -7.59
CA GLY A 213 8.71 1.45 -8.71
C GLY A 213 9.90 0.64 -9.20
N THR A 214 11.05 0.70 -8.52
CA THR A 214 12.23 -0.07 -8.92
C THR A 214 11.96 -1.57 -8.90
N THR A 215 12.03 -2.20 -10.06
CA THR A 215 11.73 -3.63 -10.21
C THR A 215 12.57 -4.26 -11.32
N THR A 216 12.80 -5.58 -11.24
CA THR A 216 13.41 -6.36 -12.32
C THR A 216 12.38 -6.95 -13.28
N THR A 217 11.09 -6.84 -12.95
CA THR A 217 9.97 -7.36 -13.73
C THR A 217 8.85 -6.33 -13.77
N SER A 218 8.44 -5.90 -14.96
CA SER A 218 7.45 -4.84 -15.18
C SER A 218 6.52 -5.16 -16.35
N ALA A 219 5.29 -4.65 -16.34
CA ALA A 219 4.34 -4.82 -17.45
C ALA A 219 4.80 -4.15 -18.76
N THR A 220 5.85 -3.33 -18.68
CA THR A 220 6.44 -2.49 -19.73
C THR A 220 7.89 -2.88 -20.08
N CYS A 221 8.45 -3.95 -19.50
CA CYS A 221 9.81 -4.44 -19.76
C CYS A 221 10.91 -3.37 -19.67
N ASN A 222 10.75 -2.41 -18.76
CA ASN A 222 11.64 -1.25 -18.66
C ASN A 222 12.06 -0.93 -17.22
N ASN A 223 11.94 -1.91 -16.32
CA ASN A 223 12.29 -1.83 -14.90
C ASN A 223 11.52 -0.78 -14.08
N ASN A 224 10.46 -0.20 -14.66
CA ASN A 224 9.57 0.74 -14.01
C ASN A 224 8.20 0.10 -13.74
N HIS A 225 7.71 0.21 -12.51
CA HIS A 225 6.43 -0.37 -12.11
C HIS A 225 5.23 0.39 -12.73
N TYR A 226 4.31 -0.35 -13.37
CA TYR A 226 3.15 0.24 -14.05
C TYR A 226 1.92 0.37 -13.14
N TRP A 227 1.81 -0.50 -12.15
CA TRP A 227 0.58 -0.69 -11.36
C TRP A 227 0.68 0.12 -10.06
N THR A 228 0.77 1.44 -10.15
CA THR A 228 1.07 2.27 -8.98
C THR A 228 -0.16 2.47 -8.08
N VAL A 229 -1.03 3.43 -8.42
CA VAL A 229 -2.20 3.79 -7.65
C VAL A 229 -3.42 3.89 -8.56
N MET A 230 -4.51 3.24 -8.19
CA MET A 230 -5.73 3.22 -8.99
C MET A 230 -6.95 3.54 -8.14
N PHE A 231 -7.54 4.71 -8.36
CA PHE A 231 -8.77 5.15 -7.72
C PHE A 231 -9.93 5.10 -8.69
N ILE A 232 -10.82 4.11 -8.51
CA ILE A 232 -11.95 3.87 -9.43
C ILE A 232 -13.27 3.66 -8.67
N GLY A 233 -13.30 4.02 -7.39
CA GLY A 233 -14.48 3.97 -6.55
C GLY A 233 -15.43 5.12 -6.87
N LYS A 234 -16.72 4.82 -7.06
CA LYS A 234 -17.71 5.84 -7.41
C LYS A 234 -17.93 6.81 -6.26
N GLY A 235 -17.44 8.04 -6.40
CA GLY A 235 -17.50 9.07 -5.38
C GLY A 235 -16.28 9.13 -4.47
N ASP A 236 -15.16 8.52 -4.87
CA ASP A 236 -13.88 8.63 -4.16
C ASP A 236 -13.51 10.10 -3.90
N LYS A 237 -12.97 10.35 -2.69
CA LYS A 237 -12.46 11.66 -2.26
C LYS A 237 -11.04 11.52 -1.72
N ILE A 238 -10.07 12.00 -2.50
CA ILE A 238 -8.65 11.71 -2.27
C ILE A 238 -7.84 13.01 -2.14
N THR A 239 -7.01 13.08 -1.10
CA THR A 239 -5.91 14.05 -1.02
C THR A 239 -4.59 13.31 -1.24
N LEU A 240 -3.77 13.77 -2.19
CA LEU A 240 -2.41 13.30 -2.44
C LEU A 240 -1.45 14.46 -2.17
N ASP A 241 -0.65 14.40 -1.12
CA ASP A 241 0.19 15.53 -0.74
C ASP A 241 1.63 15.14 -0.42
N ARG A 242 2.62 15.82 -1.00
CA ARG A 242 4.05 15.60 -0.69
C ARG A 242 4.54 14.17 -0.86
N ASN A 243 3.91 13.39 -1.74
CA ASN A 243 4.35 12.03 -2.02
C ASN A 243 5.51 12.02 -3.02
N HIS A 244 6.39 11.03 -2.90
CA HIS A 244 7.49 10.80 -3.82
C HIS A 244 7.16 9.62 -4.73
N TRP A 245 7.04 9.89 -6.01
CA TRP A 245 6.67 8.92 -7.05
C TRP A 245 7.87 8.72 -7.95
N HIS A 246 8.48 7.53 -7.96
CA HIS A 246 9.65 7.33 -8.81
C HIS A 246 9.82 5.95 -9.40
N THR A 247 10.46 5.92 -10.57
CA THR A 247 10.75 4.68 -11.30
C THR A 247 9.46 3.94 -11.67
N LEU A 248 8.47 4.70 -12.14
CA LEU A 248 7.13 4.21 -12.49
C LEU A 248 6.87 4.39 -13.99
N SER A 249 5.90 3.65 -14.53
CA SER A 249 5.55 3.68 -15.95
C SER A 249 4.06 3.89 -16.23
N GLY A 250 3.22 3.96 -15.20
CA GLY A 250 1.79 4.23 -15.38
C GLY A 250 1.02 4.28 -14.06
N ARG A 251 -0.26 4.64 -14.19
CA ARG A 251 -1.24 4.71 -13.08
C ARG A 251 -0.68 5.42 -11.86
N ALA A 252 0.01 6.54 -12.05
CA ALA A 252 0.66 7.30 -10.99
C ALA A 252 0.12 8.74 -10.94
N PRO A 253 -1.13 8.94 -10.50
CA PRO A 253 -2.19 7.96 -10.25
C PRO A 253 -3.12 7.74 -11.48
N LYS A 254 -3.87 6.63 -11.48
CA LYS A 254 -5.11 6.50 -12.28
C LYS A 254 -6.31 7.02 -11.48
N LEU A 255 -7.03 7.97 -12.06
CA LEU A 255 -8.16 8.68 -11.46
C LEU A 255 -9.43 8.44 -12.29
N GLY A 256 -10.35 7.68 -11.71
CA GLY A 256 -11.64 7.34 -12.29
C GLY A 256 -11.59 6.22 -13.32
N GLN A 257 -12.77 5.94 -13.86
CA GLN A 257 -13.03 5.10 -15.01
C GLN A 257 -14.33 5.59 -15.68
N ASP A 258 -14.71 5.02 -16.83
CA ASP A 258 -15.91 5.43 -17.54
C ASP A 258 -17.15 5.35 -16.64
N GLY A 259 -17.93 6.44 -16.57
CA GLY A 259 -19.13 6.55 -15.75
C GLY A 259 -18.92 6.69 -14.24
N VAL A 260 -17.68 6.81 -13.77
CA VAL A 260 -17.31 6.93 -12.35
C VAL A 260 -16.86 8.35 -12.03
N THR A 261 -17.40 8.92 -10.95
CA THR A 261 -16.97 10.22 -10.43
C THR A 261 -15.90 10.07 -9.36
N THR A 262 -14.90 10.95 -9.40
CA THR A 262 -13.80 10.96 -8.43
C THR A 262 -13.40 12.40 -8.15
N THR A 263 -13.19 12.77 -6.87
CA THR A 263 -12.72 14.10 -6.47
C THR A 263 -11.32 14.00 -5.88
N VAL A 264 -10.38 14.77 -6.42
CA VAL A 264 -8.96 14.70 -6.05
C VAL A 264 -8.41 16.10 -5.78
N GLN A 265 -7.66 16.22 -4.69
CA GLN A 265 -6.67 17.30 -4.52
C GLN A 265 -5.29 16.65 -4.52
N ALA A 266 -4.41 17.07 -5.42
CA ALA A 266 -3.02 16.65 -5.43
C ALA A 266 -2.09 17.87 -5.31
N SER A 267 -1.37 17.96 -4.20
CA SER A 267 -0.51 19.11 -3.88
C SER A 267 0.95 18.71 -3.63
N ASN A 268 1.90 19.47 -4.16
CA ASN A 268 3.34 19.35 -3.85
C ASN A 268 3.93 17.93 -3.98
N ASN A 269 3.44 17.13 -4.93
CA ASN A 269 3.96 15.78 -5.16
C ASN A 269 5.22 15.84 -6.05
N TYR A 270 6.21 14.99 -5.77
CA TYR A 270 7.44 14.90 -6.55
C TYR A 270 7.46 13.64 -7.42
N PHE A 271 7.52 13.82 -8.74
CA PHE A 271 7.59 12.73 -9.73
C PHE A 271 8.98 12.69 -10.37
N ALA A 272 9.61 11.52 -10.37
CA ALA A 272 10.97 11.34 -10.90
C ALA A 272 11.13 10.00 -11.65
N ASN A 273 11.99 9.96 -12.67
CA ASN A 273 12.31 8.74 -13.43
C ASN A 273 11.05 8.00 -13.94
N MET A 274 10.17 8.71 -14.65
CA MET A 274 8.92 8.16 -15.19
C MET A 274 9.17 7.66 -16.63
N ASN A 275 9.25 6.34 -16.81
CA ASN A 275 9.45 5.70 -18.12
C ASN A 275 8.13 5.14 -18.64
N GLY A 276 7.25 6.05 -19.05
CA GLY A 276 5.85 5.80 -19.40
C GLY A 276 5.05 7.08 -19.17
N HIS A 277 3.94 6.98 -18.45
CA HIS A 277 3.14 8.14 -18.06
C HIS A 277 2.91 8.19 -16.55
N ALA A 278 2.46 9.35 -16.05
CA ALA A 278 2.04 9.53 -14.67
C ALA A 278 0.51 9.37 -14.54
N PHE A 279 -0.22 10.45 -14.81
CA PHE A 279 -1.67 10.51 -14.61
C PHE A 279 -2.46 9.79 -15.71
N ASP A 280 -3.45 8.98 -15.30
CA ASP A 280 -4.55 8.49 -16.16
C ASP A 280 -5.87 9.11 -15.66
N VAL A 281 -6.34 10.19 -16.28
CA VAL A 281 -7.51 10.95 -15.78
C VAL A 281 -8.73 10.70 -16.66
N TYR A 282 -9.80 10.19 -16.05
CA TYR A 282 -11.08 9.95 -16.72
C TYR A 282 -12.01 11.16 -16.61
N SER A 283 -12.97 11.27 -17.54
CA SER A 283 -13.88 12.42 -17.69
C SER A 283 -14.74 12.72 -16.46
N GLY A 284 -15.03 11.72 -15.62
CA GLY A 284 -15.74 11.92 -14.35
C GLY A 284 -14.89 12.46 -13.20
N THR A 285 -13.63 12.78 -13.44
CA THR A 285 -12.70 13.27 -12.40
C THR A 285 -12.77 14.78 -12.26
N SER A 286 -13.02 15.25 -11.04
CA SER A 286 -12.77 16.63 -10.61
C SER A 286 -11.45 16.67 -9.85
N ALA A 287 -10.40 17.23 -10.45
CA ALA A 287 -9.07 17.30 -9.85
C ALA A 287 -8.58 18.74 -9.70
N LEU A 288 -8.05 19.06 -8.52
CA LEU A 288 -7.18 20.21 -8.29
C LEU A 288 -5.73 19.70 -8.18
N LEU A 289 -4.87 20.14 -9.10
CA LEU A 289 -3.44 19.82 -9.12
C LEU A 289 -2.64 21.11 -8.91
N GLU A 290 -1.87 21.20 -7.84
CA GLU A 290 -1.18 22.44 -7.44
C GLU A 290 0.17 22.19 -6.74
N GLY A 291 1.02 23.21 -6.69
CA GLY A 291 2.28 23.18 -5.94
C GLY A 291 3.52 23.02 -6.80
#